data_AF-A0A4D4MGH3-F1
#
_entry.id   AF-A0A4D4MGH3-F1
#
_cell.length_a   1.000
_cell.length_b   1.000
_cell.length_c   1.000
_cell.angle_alpha   90.00
_cell.angle_beta   90.00
_cell.angle_gamma   90.00
#
_symmetry.space_group_name_H-M   'P 1'
#
loop_
_entity.id
_entity.type
_entity.pdbx_description
1 polymer ?
#
loop_
_entity_poly.entity_id
_entity_poly.type
_entity_poly.pdbx_seq_one_letter_code
_entity_poly.pdbx_strand_id
1 'polypeptide(L)'
;MDLSPGTVLVFDQDEDLIVFESFVHATNYLEAMDVSEGEYTAAYTPDGRVLALAAPEAWKGPVVLTRTDGADLADLERRVARYWQLHQVGQPSRDPSQTARFLIDRNNQPHRGWLKRLSNLLRRKSRGSGPTSLPHDHS
;
A
#
# COMPACT_ATOMS: atom_id res chain seq x y z
N MET A 1 0.79 -6.25 -22.62
CA MET A 1 0.23 -4.88 -22.63
C MET A 1 1.28 -3.93 -22.10
N ASP A 2 1.37 -2.74 -22.68
CA ASP A 2 2.18 -1.67 -22.08
C ASP A 2 1.52 -1.19 -20.79
N LEU A 3 2.35 -0.86 -19.81
CA LEU A 3 1.85 -0.27 -18.56
C LEU A 3 1.27 1.09 -18.86
N SER A 4 0.15 1.39 -18.22
CA SER A 4 -0.39 2.74 -18.23
C SER A 4 0.64 3.70 -17.61
N PRO A 5 0.85 4.90 -18.17
CA PRO A 5 1.62 5.95 -17.49
C PRO A 5 0.95 6.43 -16.18
N GLY A 6 -0.29 5.98 -15.92
CA GLY A 6 -0.97 6.14 -14.65
C GLY A 6 -0.79 4.98 -13.68
N THR A 7 0.02 3.95 -13.98
CA THR A 7 0.29 2.87 -13.03
C THR A 7 0.97 3.42 -11.78
N VAL A 8 0.56 2.94 -10.61
CA VAL A 8 1.04 3.38 -9.30
C VAL A 8 1.58 2.19 -8.54
N LEU A 9 2.78 2.33 -7.98
CA LEU A 9 3.42 1.39 -7.07
C LEU A 9 3.43 2.03 -5.68
N VAL A 10 2.80 1.41 -4.70
CA VAL A 10 2.74 1.91 -3.31
C VAL A 10 3.38 0.88 -2.39
N PHE A 11 4.28 1.35 -1.52
CA PHE A 11 4.96 0.55 -0.51
C PHE A 11 4.47 0.93 0.88
N ASP A 12 4.17 -0.08 1.70
CA ASP A 12 3.86 0.13 3.12
C ASP A 12 5.12 0.20 3.99
N GLN A 13 4.96 0.17 5.32
CA GLN A 13 6.05 0.18 6.29
C GLN A 13 6.87 -1.12 6.30
N ASP A 14 6.26 -2.24 5.90
CA ASP A 14 6.89 -3.56 5.85
C ASP A 14 7.54 -3.85 4.48
N GLU A 15 7.52 -2.86 3.58
CA GLU A 15 7.96 -2.96 2.18
C GLU A 15 7.11 -3.98 1.37
N ASP A 16 5.85 -4.24 1.77
CA ASP A 16 4.89 -4.92 0.88
C ASP A 16 4.49 -3.95 -0.24
N LEU A 17 4.26 -4.50 -1.43
CA LEU A 17 4.02 -3.75 -2.64
C LEU A 17 2.59 -3.94 -3.13
N ILE A 18 1.87 -2.83 -3.27
CA ILE A 18 0.56 -2.78 -3.91
C ILE A 18 0.69 -2.02 -5.24
N VAL A 19 0.14 -2.59 -6.31
CA VAL A 19 0.18 -1.99 -7.66
C VAL A 19 -1.23 -1.69 -8.14
N PHE A 20 -1.44 -0.46 -8.60
CA PHE A 20 -2.69 0.01 -9.16
C PHE A 20 -2.54 0.37 -10.64
N GLU A 21 -3.56 0.08 -11.43
CA GLU A 21 -3.56 0.36 -12.88
C GLU A 21 -3.68 1.86 -13.20
N SER A 22 -4.21 2.66 -12.27
CA SER A 22 -4.40 4.10 -12.44
C SER A 22 -4.37 4.85 -11.10
N PHE A 23 -4.19 6.17 -11.16
CA PHE A 23 -4.25 7.06 -9.99
C PHE A 23 -5.62 7.00 -9.33
N VAL A 24 -6.69 7.01 -10.14
CA VAL A 24 -8.08 6.92 -9.66
C VAL A 24 -8.32 5.61 -8.93
N HIS A 25 -7.78 4.50 -9.43
CA HIS A 25 -7.88 3.22 -8.74
C HIS A 25 -7.17 3.27 -7.38
N ALA A 26 -5.95 3.81 -7.32
CA ALA A 26 -5.22 3.95 -6.06
C ALA A 26 -5.99 4.81 -5.04
N THR A 27 -6.45 6.01 -5.43
CA THR A 27 -7.14 6.93 -4.50
C THR A 27 -8.51 6.43 -4.04
N ASN A 28 -9.16 5.57 -4.82
CA ASN A 28 -10.44 4.95 -4.43
C ASN A 28 -10.26 3.71 -3.56
N TYR A 29 -9.09 3.06 -3.63
CA TYR A 29 -8.79 1.85 -2.88
C TYR A 29 -8.15 2.13 -1.52
N LEU A 30 -7.21 3.08 -1.46
CA LEU A 30 -6.47 3.40 -0.25
C LEU A 30 -7.37 4.13 0.77
N GLU A 31 -7.25 3.76 2.04
CA GLU A 31 -8.00 4.41 3.11
C GLU A 31 -7.28 5.67 3.61
N ALA A 32 -8.02 6.77 3.76
CA ALA A 32 -7.47 8.04 4.23
C ALA A 32 -6.91 7.96 5.67
N MET A 33 -7.43 7.03 6.48
CA MET A 33 -6.91 6.75 7.82
C MET A 33 -5.47 6.21 7.74
N ASP A 34 -5.26 5.12 7.01
CA ASP A 34 -3.93 4.49 6.81
C ASP A 34 -2.92 5.49 6.22
N VAL A 35 -3.35 6.31 5.25
CA VAL A 35 -2.53 7.39 4.68
C VAL A 35 -2.16 8.42 5.75
N SER A 36 -3.12 8.87 6.56
CA SER A 36 -2.88 9.87 7.62
C SER A 36 -2.01 9.34 8.76
N GLU A 37 -2.04 8.04 9.02
CA GLU A 37 -1.21 7.35 10.01
C GLU A 37 0.20 7.01 9.48
N GLY A 38 0.46 7.26 8.19
CA GLY A 38 1.75 7.03 7.56
C GLY A 38 2.05 5.56 7.27
N GLU A 39 1.02 4.72 7.08
CA GLU A 39 1.18 3.30 6.74
C GLU A 39 1.88 3.12 5.38
N TYR A 40 1.62 4.01 4.43
CA TYR A 40 2.25 3.99 3.11
C TYR A 40 3.48 4.91 3.11
N THR A 41 4.66 4.31 2.99
CA THR A 41 5.93 5.02 3.16
C THR A 41 6.49 5.59 1.86
N ALA A 42 6.09 5.05 0.72
CA ALA A 42 6.52 5.55 -0.58
C ALA A 42 5.54 5.20 -1.70
N ALA A 43 5.44 6.08 -2.69
CA ALA A 43 4.63 5.85 -3.89
C ALA A 43 5.39 6.32 -5.14
N TYR A 44 5.33 5.52 -6.20
CA TYR A 44 6.06 5.75 -7.44
C TYR A 44 5.22 5.41 -8.67
N THR A 45 5.65 5.96 -9.80
CA THR A 45 5.34 5.44 -11.14
C THR A 45 6.40 4.39 -11.55
N PRO A 46 6.11 3.52 -12.55
CA PRO A 46 7.06 2.49 -12.97
C PRO A 46 8.41 2.99 -13.50
N ASP A 47 8.47 4.24 -13.97
CA ASP A 47 9.69 4.92 -14.43
C ASP A 47 10.43 5.67 -13.31
N GLY A 48 9.96 5.55 -12.06
CA GLY A 48 10.64 6.11 -10.90
C GLY A 48 10.25 7.54 -10.52
N ARG A 49 9.19 8.13 -11.11
CA ARG A 49 8.67 9.43 -10.62
C ARG A 49 8.05 9.23 -9.24
N VAL A 50 8.41 10.11 -8.32
CA VAL A 50 7.92 10.11 -6.96
C VAL A 50 6.51 10.69 -6.91
N LEU A 51 5.61 10.02 -6.20
CA LEU A 51 4.25 10.45 -5.99
C LEU A 51 4.04 10.80 -4.52
N ALA A 52 3.36 11.92 -4.27
CA ALA A 52 2.96 12.32 -2.93
C ALA A 52 1.55 11.78 -2.65
N LEU A 53 1.42 11.00 -1.59
CA LEU A 53 0.16 10.49 -1.07
C LEU A 53 -0.22 11.32 0.15
N ALA A 54 -1.45 11.83 0.19
CA ALA A 54 -1.93 12.67 1.27
C ALA A 54 -3.40 12.40 1.59
N ALA A 55 -3.75 12.59 2.86
CA ALA A 55 -5.12 12.62 3.36
C ALA A 55 -5.37 14.01 3.99
N PRO A 56 -5.71 15.03 3.17
CA PRO A 56 -5.73 16.43 3.61
C PRO A 56 -6.77 16.71 4.71
N GLU A 57 -7.85 15.94 4.76
CA GLU A 57 -8.88 16.02 5.80
C GLU A 57 -8.76 14.85 6.80
N ALA A 58 -7.55 14.34 6.98
CA ALA A 58 -7.24 13.13 7.76
C ALA A 58 -8.17 11.97 7.35
N TRP A 59 -8.66 11.20 8.33
CA TRP A 59 -9.48 10.01 8.11
C TRP A 59 -10.87 10.26 7.51
N LYS A 60 -11.33 11.51 7.36
CA LYS A 60 -12.70 11.85 6.91
C LYS A 60 -12.81 12.19 5.43
N GLY A 61 -11.70 12.51 4.77
CA GLY A 61 -11.69 12.99 3.40
C GLY A 61 -11.15 11.99 2.39
N PRO A 62 -11.03 12.40 1.11
CA PRO A 62 -10.46 11.58 0.07
C PRO A 62 -8.94 11.44 0.24
N VAL A 63 -8.41 10.34 -0.29
CA VAL A 63 -6.97 10.21 -0.55
C VAL A 63 -6.64 11.00 -1.81
N VAL A 64 -5.58 11.80 -1.73
CA VAL A 64 -5.03 12.57 -2.84
C VAL A 64 -3.67 11.99 -3.21
N LEU A 65 -3.50 11.71 -4.50
CA LEU A 65 -2.23 11.26 -5.08
C LEU A 65 -1.77 12.28 -6.12
N THR A 66 -0.59 12.86 -5.90
CA THR A 66 -0.05 13.95 -6.73
C THR A 66 1.32 13.57 -7.28
N ARG A 67 1.58 13.88 -8.56
CA ARG A 67 2.93 13.79 -9.10
C ARG A 67 3.80 14.89 -8.50
N THR A 68 5.00 14.51 -8.06
CA THR A 68 6.01 15.48 -7.65
C THR A 68 6.97 15.75 -8.81
N ASP A 69 7.81 16.76 -8.68
CA ASP A 69 8.92 17.00 -9.62
C ASP A 69 10.09 16.03 -9.41
N GLY A 70 10.03 15.18 -8.37
CA GLY A 70 11.07 14.23 -8.01
C GLY A 70 11.06 12.95 -8.84
N ALA A 71 12.25 12.37 -9.00
CA ALA A 71 12.45 11.04 -9.54
C ALA A 71 13.53 10.32 -8.72
N ASP A 72 13.26 9.10 -8.30
CA ASP A 72 14.20 8.25 -7.58
C ASP A 72 14.02 6.78 -8.00
N LEU A 73 14.53 6.48 -9.20
CA LEU A 73 14.48 5.13 -9.75
C LEU A 73 15.31 4.16 -8.90
N ALA A 74 16.42 4.62 -8.30
CA ALA A 74 17.29 3.77 -7.51
C ALA A 74 16.60 3.29 -6.22
N ASP A 75 15.89 4.18 -5.51
CA ASP A 75 15.10 3.76 -4.35
C ASP A 75 13.94 2.83 -4.76
N LEU A 76 13.27 3.13 -5.87
CA LEU A 76 12.22 2.26 -6.39
C LEU A 76 12.75 0.84 -6.68
N GLU A 77 13.86 0.72 -7.40
CA GLU A 77 14.49 -0.57 -7.70
C GLU A 77 14.91 -1.31 -6.43
N ARG A 78 15.47 -0.60 -5.44
CA ARG A 78 15.83 -1.17 -4.13
C ARG A 78 14.60 -1.77 -3.43
N ARG A 79 13.49 -1.04 -3.38
CA ARG A 79 12.24 -1.49 -2.73
C ARG A 79 11.60 -2.66 -3.46
N VAL A 80 11.58 -2.62 -4.79
CA VAL A 80 11.13 -3.76 -5.61
C VAL A 80 11.97 -5.00 -5.31
N ALA A 81 13.30 -4.87 -5.31
CA ALA A 81 14.19 -5.99 -4.99
C ALA A 81 13.91 -6.56 -3.59
N ARG A 82 13.66 -5.68 -2.61
CA ARG A 82 13.28 -6.08 -1.25
C ARG A 82 11.97 -6.87 -1.22
N TYR A 83 10.93 -6.37 -1.90
CA TYR A 83 9.66 -7.07 -2.05
C TYR A 83 9.85 -8.48 -2.63
N TRP A 84 10.63 -8.62 -3.71
CA TRP A 84 10.91 -9.92 -4.34
C TRP A 84 11.61 -10.88 -3.38
N GLN A 85 12.58 -10.41 -2.61
CA GLN A 85 13.26 -11.22 -1.60
C GLN A 85 12.30 -11.76 -0.53
N LEU A 86 11.34 -10.94 -0.10
CA LEU A 86 10.39 -11.30 0.95
C LEU A 86 9.27 -12.23 0.46
N HIS A 87 8.72 -11.97 -0.73
CA HIS A 87 7.47 -12.59 -1.17
C HIS A 87 7.63 -13.60 -2.32
N GLN A 88 8.76 -13.57 -3.03
CA GLN A 88 8.96 -14.34 -4.25
C GLN A 88 10.26 -15.16 -4.18
N VAL A 89 10.45 -15.87 -3.06
CA VAL A 89 11.66 -16.65 -2.76
C VAL A 89 12.02 -17.59 -3.93
N GLY A 90 13.29 -17.52 -4.35
CA GLY A 90 13.84 -18.34 -5.43
C GLY A 90 13.56 -17.83 -6.85
N GLN A 91 12.79 -16.75 -7.00
CA GLN A 91 12.63 -16.07 -8.29
C GLN A 91 13.62 -14.90 -8.39
N PRO A 92 14.20 -14.63 -9.57
CA PRO A 92 15.00 -13.43 -9.77
C PRO A 92 14.11 -12.20 -9.63
N SER A 93 14.66 -11.13 -9.02
CA SER A 93 14.00 -9.83 -8.99
C SER A 93 13.77 -9.33 -10.41
N ARG A 94 12.63 -8.71 -10.63
CA ARG A 94 12.30 -8.05 -11.89
C ARG A 94 12.48 -6.55 -11.75
N ASP A 95 12.59 -5.85 -12.88
CA ASP A 95 12.55 -4.39 -12.88
C ASP A 95 11.17 -3.88 -12.42
N PRO A 96 11.03 -2.59 -12.07
CA PRO A 96 9.77 -2.06 -11.55
C PRO A 96 8.59 -2.22 -12.51
N SER A 97 8.81 -2.05 -13.82
CA SER A 97 7.76 -2.19 -14.84
C SER A 97 7.33 -3.65 -15.02
N GLN A 98 8.27 -4.59 -15.06
CA GLN A 98 7.98 -6.01 -15.11
C GLN A 98 7.28 -6.50 -13.83
N THR A 99 7.65 -5.96 -12.67
CA THR A 99 6.99 -6.24 -11.39
C THR A 99 5.56 -5.75 -11.40
N ALA A 100 5.32 -4.51 -11.82
CA ALA A 100 3.97 -3.95 -11.92
C ALA A 100 3.07 -4.77 -12.86
N ARG A 101 3.56 -5.12 -14.06
CA ARG A 101 2.82 -5.99 -14.98
C ARG A 101 2.47 -7.33 -14.34
N PHE A 102 3.46 -7.98 -13.73
CA PHE A 102 3.25 -9.27 -13.07
C PHE A 102 2.18 -9.21 -11.97
N LEU A 103 2.19 -8.17 -11.14
CA LEU A 103 1.23 -8.03 -10.04
C LEU A 103 -0.18 -7.67 -10.54
N ILE A 104 -0.30 -6.83 -11.56
CA ILE A 104 -1.59 -6.56 -12.22
C ILE A 104 -2.15 -7.84 -12.84
N ASP A 105 -1.35 -8.57 -13.62
CA ASP A 105 -1.76 -9.83 -14.26
C ASP A 105 -2.17 -10.86 -13.21
N ARG A 106 -1.42 -10.99 -12.11
CA ARG A 106 -1.73 -11.88 -10.99
C ARG A 106 -3.04 -11.50 -10.28
N ASN A 107 -3.30 -10.20 -10.09
CA ASN A 107 -4.50 -9.73 -9.41
C ASN A 107 -5.76 -9.87 -10.28
N ASN A 108 -5.60 -9.80 -11.60
CA ASN A 108 -6.66 -10.03 -12.59
C ASN A 108 -6.95 -11.51 -12.86
N GLN A 109 -6.12 -12.43 -12.36
CA GLN A 109 -6.44 -13.86 -12.37
C GLN A 109 -7.49 -14.20 -11.31
N PRO A 110 -8.48 -15.05 -11.61
CA PRO A 110 -9.54 -15.42 -10.68
C PRO A 110 -9.01 -16.30 -9.54
N HIS A 111 -8.35 -15.71 -8.54
CA HIS A 111 -7.86 -16.42 -7.36
C HIS A 111 -8.61 -16.00 -6.09
N ARG A 112 -9.33 -16.98 -5.51
CA ARG A 112 -10.09 -17.02 -4.24
C ARG A 112 -9.33 -16.61 -2.96
N GLY A 113 -8.19 -15.92 -3.04
CA GLY A 113 -7.28 -15.69 -1.89
C GLY A 113 -7.33 -14.29 -1.27
N TRP A 114 -7.91 -13.30 -1.95
CA TRP A 114 -7.89 -11.88 -1.55
C TRP A 114 -8.55 -11.62 -0.18
N LEU A 115 -9.53 -12.44 0.20
CA LEU A 115 -10.24 -12.34 1.49
C LEU A 115 -9.36 -12.58 2.73
N LYS A 116 -8.19 -13.23 2.60
CA LYS A 116 -7.27 -13.43 3.75
C LYS A 116 -6.51 -12.15 4.15
N ARG A 117 -6.35 -11.17 3.25
CA ARG A 117 -5.71 -9.88 3.58
C ARG A 117 -6.70 -8.91 4.24
N LEU A 118 -7.97 -8.93 3.80
CA LEU A 118 -9.07 -8.19 4.45
C LEU A 118 -9.30 -8.60 5.92
N SER A 119 -9.04 -9.85 6.31
CA SER A 119 -9.20 -10.29 7.70
C SER A 119 -8.17 -9.73 8.69
N ASN A 120 -6.99 -9.31 8.23
CA ASN A 120 -5.97 -8.74 9.13
C ASN A 120 -6.26 -7.28 9.51
N LEU A 121 -6.92 -6.51 8.63
CA LEU A 121 -7.41 -5.16 8.91
C LEU A 121 -8.53 -5.15 9.97
N LEU A 122 -9.40 -6.17 9.96
CA LEU A 122 -10.46 -6.30 10.97
C LEU A 122 -9.96 -6.72 12.37
N ARG A 123 -8.73 -7.26 12.49
CA ARG A 123 -8.22 -7.77 13.77
C ARG A 123 -7.54 -6.70 14.63
N ARG A 124 -7.12 -5.56 14.05
CA ARG A 124 -6.45 -4.49 14.81
C ARG A 124 -7.40 -3.64 15.67
N LYS A 125 -8.72 -3.74 15.46
CA LYS A 125 -9.74 -2.95 16.17
C LYS A 125 -10.31 -3.57 17.46
N SER A 126 -9.81 -4.73 17.92
CA SER A 126 -10.39 -5.43 19.09
C SER A 126 -9.46 -5.59 20.32
N ARG A 127 -8.37 -4.82 20.41
CA ARG A 127 -7.54 -4.75 21.63
C ARG A 127 -7.24 -3.30 21.98
N GLY A 128 -8.22 -2.62 22.56
CA GLY A 128 -8.03 -1.26 23.04
C GLY A 128 -9.32 -0.65 23.57
N SER A 129 -9.95 -1.28 24.55
CA SER A 129 -10.94 -0.64 25.43
C SER A 129 -11.21 -1.56 26.62
N GLY A 130 -10.32 -1.51 27.61
CA GLY A 130 -10.70 -1.87 28.98
C GLY A 130 -11.40 -0.65 29.59
N PRO A 131 -12.57 -0.80 30.22
CA PRO A 131 -13.01 0.14 31.22
C PRO A 131 -12.48 -0.30 32.59
N THR A 132 -11.62 0.55 33.14
CA THR A 132 -11.29 0.62 34.56
C THR A 132 -12.58 0.75 35.37
N SER A 133 -12.95 -0.28 36.12
CA SER A 133 -13.89 -0.14 37.24
C SER A 133 -13.11 -0.09 38.53
N LEU A 134 -13.15 1.07 39.17
CA LEU A 134 -12.64 1.34 40.53
C LEU A 134 -13.35 0.45 41.56
N PRO A 135 -12.67 0.07 42.66
CA PRO A 135 -13.30 -0.63 43.76
C PRO A 135 -14.14 0.36 44.57
N HIS A 136 -15.40 0.01 44.84
CA HIS A 136 -16.17 0.66 45.90
C HIS A 136 -16.52 -0.39 46.95
N ASP A 137 -15.89 -0.22 48.11
CA ASP A 137 -16.14 -0.99 49.32
C ASP A 137 -17.08 -0.22 50.26
N HIS A 138 -17.88 -1.00 50.99
CA HIS A 138 -18.61 -0.73 52.24
C HIS A 138 -19.70 0.36 52.36
N SER A 139 -20.94 -0.08 52.59
CA SER A 139 -21.53 -0.16 53.94
C SER A 139 -22.75 -1.08 53.97
#